data_AF-A0A2L0NA22-F1
#
_entry.id   AF-A0A2L0NA22-F1
#
_cell.length_a   1.000
_cell.length_b   1.000
_cell.length_c   1.000
_cell.angle_alpha   90.00
_cell.angle_beta   90.00
_cell.angle_gamma   90.00
#
_symmetry.space_group_name_H-M   'P 1'
#
loop_
_entity.id
_entity.type
_entity.pdbx_description
1 polymer ?
#
loop_
_entity_poly.entity_id
_entity_poly.type
_entity_poly.pdbx_seq_one_letter_code
_entity_poly.pdbx_strand_id
1 'polypeptide(L)'
;MRRVEFLSGSFYIRPGATEHALRRYRDFLHPLGTRPLYPQEAACPCPGCAFDDVRYARDVLEEVLERLPARARAELGRLVKPLDAVFLRRTLPDPFTHRRQWRTQFWWYRRLAERSEWG
;
A
#
# COMPACT_ATOMS: atom_id res chain seq x y z
N MET A 1 -8.85 16.37 -2.91
CA MET A 1 -8.57 15.00 -3.39
C MET A 1 -9.10 14.74 -4.79
N ARG A 2 -10.42 14.87 -5.06
CA ARG A 2 -11.04 14.59 -6.38
C ARG A 2 -10.34 15.16 -7.63
N ARG A 3 -9.68 16.32 -7.54
CA ARG A 3 -9.02 16.98 -8.68
C ARG A 3 -7.72 16.29 -9.14
N VAL A 4 -6.96 15.66 -8.23
CA VAL A 4 -5.74 14.91 -8.59
C VAL A 4 -6.09 13.56 -9.22
N GLU A 5 -7.18 12.95 -8.76
CA GLU A 5 -7.64 11.67 -9.27
C GLU A 5 -8.22 11.73 -10.69
N PHE A 6 -8.69 12.91 -11.11
CA PHE A 6 -9.29 13.13 -12.44
C PHE A 6 -8.27 13.59 -13.50
N LEU A 7 -7.10 14.07 -13.07
CA LEU A 7 -6.06 14.64 -13.95
C LEU A 7 -4.86 13.71 -14.14
N SER A 8 -4.86 12.55 -13.48
CA SER A 8 -3.72 11.65 -13.55
C SER A 8 -3.91 10.65 -14.68
N GLY A 9 -3.05 10.72 -15.71
CA GLY A 9 -2.87 9.64 -16.69
C GLY A 9 -2.12 8.43 -16.12
N SER A 10 -2.01 8.31 -14.79
CA SER A 10 -1.32 7.22 -14.13
C SER A 10 -2.22 6.00 -14.01
N PHE A 11 -1.64 4.83 -14.27
CA PHE A 11 -2.26 3.51 -14.06
C PHE A 11 -2.85 3.33 -12.65
N TYR A 12 -2.28 4.02 -11.65
CA TYR A 12 -2.59 3.84 -10.24
C TYR A 12 -3.64 4.81 -9.69
N ILE A 13 -3.85 5.96 -10.34
CA ILE A 13 -4.72 7.01 -9.81
C ILE A 13 -5.95 7.15 -10.70
N ARG A 14 -7.04 6.52 -10.26
CA ARG A 14 -8.41 6.71 -10.79
C ARG A 14 -9.28 7.41 -9.74
N PRO A 15 -10.42 8.03 -10.12
CA PRO A 15 -11.38 8.54 -9.15
C PRO A 15 -11.73 7.51 -8.07
N GLY A 16 -11.57 7.87 -6.80
CA GLY A 16 -11.81 7.00 -5.65
C GLY A 16 -10.66 6.04 -5.27
N ALA A 17 -9.54 6.05 -6.01
CA ALA A 17 -8.39 5.20 -5.70
C ALA A 17 -7.80 5.50 -4.32
N THR A 18 -7.77 6.77 -3.90
CA THR A 18 -7.23 7.16 -2.58
C THR A 18 -8.09 6.60 -1.45
N GLU A 19 -9.42 6.72 -1.57
CA GLU A 19 -10.36 6.22 -0.57
C GLU A 19 -10.31 4.69 -0.48
N HIS A 20 -10.28 4.02 -1.64
CA HIS A 20 -10.16 2.58 -1.70
C HIS A 20 -8.85 2.09 -1.09
N ALA A 21 -7.72 2.75 -1.40
CA ALA A 21 -6.42 2.43 -0.81
C ALA A 21 -6.40 2.60 0.71
N LEU A 22 -6.94 3.71 1.23
CA LEU A 22 -7.05 3.93 2.67
C LEU A 22 -7.92 2.86 3.36
N ARG A 23 -9.04 2.48 2.74
CA ARG A 23 -9.91 1.43 3.26
C ARG A 23 -9.18 0.09 3.32
N ARG A 24 -8.59 -0.36 2.20
CA ARG A 24 -7.82 -1.62 2.15
C ARG A 24 -6.67 -1.63 3.15
N TYR A 25 -5.99 -0.50 3.32
CA TYR A 25 -4.88 -0.42 4.27
C TYR A 25 -5.35 -0.53 5.72
N ARG A 26 -6.49 0.09 6.06
CA ARG A 26 -7.12 -0.06 7.39
C ARG A 26 -7.63 -1.47 7.61
N ASP A 27 -8.31 -2.06 6.63
CA ASP A 27 -8.89 -3.40 6.71
C ASP A 27 -7.81 -4.46 6.98
N PHE A 28 -6.66 -4.36 6.30
CA PHE A 28 -5.52 -5.25 6.55
C PHE A 28 -4.99 -5.14 7.99
N LEU A 29 -5.01 -3.93 8.57
CA LEU A 29 -4.49 -3.67 9.91
C LEU A 29 -5.52 -3.88 11.02
N HIS A 30 -6.81 -4.05 10.67
CA HIS A 30 -7.92 -4.21 11.59
C HIS A 30 -7.89 -5.49 12.46
N PRO A 31 -7.49 -6.69 11.97
CA PRO A 31 -7.60 -7.92 12.73
C PRO A 31 -6.96 -7.80 14.10
N LEU A 32 -7.73 -7.94 15.18
CA LEU A 32 -7.21 -7.85 16.54
C LEU A 32 -6.36 -9.10 16.84
N GLY A 33 -5.12 -8.92 17.27
CA GLY A 33 -4.25 -10.04 17.61
C GLY A 33 -2.77 -9.69 17.68
N THR A 34 -2.00 -10.59 18.30
CA THR A 34 -0.55 -10.48 18.49
C THR A 34 0.26 -11.15 17.38
N ARG A 35 -0.39 -11.98 16.54
CA ARG A 35 0.29 -12.65 15.43
C ARG A 35 0.73 -11.63 14.38
N PRO A 36 1.92 -11.83 13.77
CA PRO A 36 2.32 -11.07 12.60
C PRO A 36 1.32 -11.24 11.46
N LEU A 37 1.15 -10.18 10.69
CA LEU A 37 0.38 -10.13 9.45
C LEU A 37 1.32 -10.28 8.27
N TYR A 38 0.85 -10.95 7.23
CA TYR A 38 1.56 -11.12 5.98
C TYR A 38 0.75 -10.48 4.86
N PRO A 39 1.30 -9.46 4.17
CA PRO A 39 0.76 -9.02 2.88
C PRO A 39 0.61 -10.22 1.94
N GLN A 40 -0.44 -10.22 1.13
CA GLN A 40 -0.66 -11.25 0.13
C GLN A 40 -0.17 -10.74 -1.22
N GLU A 41 0.63 -11.51 -1.94
CA GLU A 41 0.90 -11.16 -3.34
C GLU A 41 -0.39 -11.23 -4.16
N ALA A 42 -0.64 -10.20 -4.97
CA ALA A 42 -1.79 -10.20 -5.86
C ALA A 42 -1.65 -11.33 -6.90
N ALA A 43 -2.68 -12.16 -7.03
CA ALA A 43 -2.67 -13.29 -7.96
C ALA A 43 -2.70 -12.87 -9.44
N CYS A 44 -3.23 -11.68 -9.75
CA CYS A 44 -3.15 -11.07 -11.09
C CYS A 44 -2.54 -9.66 -11.00
N PRO A 45 -1.91 -9.17 -12.07
CA PRO A 45 -1.50 -7.76 -12.19
C PRO A 45 -2.66 -6.83 -12.59
N CYS A 46 -3.88 -7.35 -12.71
CA CYS A 46 -5.04 -6.60 -13.16
C CYS A 46 -5.45 -5.54 -12.11
N PRO A 47 -5.87 -4.32 -12.51
CA PRO A 47 -6.13 -3.21 -11.57
C PRO A 47 -7.18 -3.51 -10.48
N GLY A 48 -8.03 -4.52 -10.70
CA GLY A 48 -9.00 -5.00 -9.72
C GLY A 48 -8.33 -5.75 -8.57
N CYS A 49 -7.56 -6.80 -8.87
CA CYS A 49 -6.95 -7.64 -7.83
C CYS A 49 -5.61 -7.12 -7.33
N ALA A 50 -5.03 -6.08 -7.96
CA ALA A 50 -3.81 -5.46 -7.44
C ALA A 50 -3.98 -4.99 -5.97
N PHE A 51 -5.19 -4.58 -5.57
CA PHE A 51 -5.53 -4.21 -4.19
C PHE A 51 -5.69 -5.40 -3.22
N ASP A 52 -5.54 -6.64 -3.69
CA ASP A 52 -5.39 -7.81 -2.82
C ASP A 52 -4.02 -7.77 -2.12
N ASP A 53 -3.01 -7.21 -2.79
CA ASP A 53 -1.76 -6.84 -2.14
C ASP A 53 -1.90 -5.49 -1.46
N VAL A 54 -1.95 -5.50 -0.12
CA VAL A 54 -1.99 -4.28 0.68
C VAL A 54 -0.81 -3.35 0.41
N ARG A 55 0.34 -3.86 -0.07
CA ARG A 55 1.49 -3.04 -0.45
C ARG A 55 1.18 -2.16 -1.66
N TYR A 56 0.36 -2.65 -2.59
CA TYR A 56 -0.14 -1.85 -3.72
C TYR A 56 -1.01 -0.69 -3.24
N ALA A 57 -1.83 -0.89 -2.20
CA ALA A 57 -2.57 0.22 -1.59
C ALA A 57 -1.60 1.28 -1.04
N ARG A 58 -0.45 0.89 -0.49
CA ARG A 58 0.57 1.84 -0.04
C ARG A 58 1.29 2.56 -1.19
N ASP A 59 1.51 1.90 -2.33
CA ASP A 59 2.04 2.52 -3.55
C ASP A 59 1.10 3.64 -4.03
N VAL A 60 -0.20 3.36 -4.13
CA VAL A 60 -1.21 4.36 -4.53
C VAL A 60 -1.21 5.55 -3.58
N LEU A 61 -1.10 5.32 -2.27
CA LEU A 61 -1.04 6.40 -1.28
C LEU A 61 0.24 7.23 -1.40
N GLU A 62 1.39 6.61 -1.70
CA GLU A 62 2.64 7.34 -1.94
C GLU A 62 2.52 8.25 -3.15
N GLU A 63 2.02 7.72 -4.27
CA GLU A 63 1.88 8.46 -5.51
C GLU A 63 0.89 9.64 -5.38
N VAL A 64 -0.20 9.44 -4.61
CA VAL A 64 -1.12 10.53 -4.26
C VAL A 64 -0.43 11.58 -3.40
N LEU A 65 0.32 11.18 -2.36
CA LEU A 65 1.07 12.10 -1.50
C LEU A 65 2.04 12.96 -2.32
N GLU A 66 2.79 12.36 -3.24
CA GLU A 66 3.75 13.04 -4.12
C GLU A 66 3.10 14.10 -5.02
N ARG A 67 1.86 13.87 -5.47
CA ARG A 67 1.13 14.79 -6.38
C ARG A 67 0.29 15.84 -5.67
N LEU A 68 -0.02 15.66 -4.39
CA LEU A 68 -0.85 16.62 -3.65
C LEU A 68 -0.10 17.92 -3.35
N PRO A 69 -0.79 19.08 -3.36
CA PRO A 69 -0.24 20.33 -2.85
C PRO A 69 0.01 20.22 -1.34
N ALA A 70 0.96 21.01 -0.83
CA ALA A 70 1.52 20.89 0.51
C ALA A 70 0.49 20.68 1.64
N ARG A 71 -0.60 21.48 1.66
CA ARG A 71 -1.65 21.36 2.69
C ARG A 71 -2.37 20.02 2.64
N ALA A 72 -2.82 19.60 1.47
CA ALA A 72 -3.54 18.34 1.31
C ALA A 72 -2.62 17.13 1.52
N ARG A 73 -1.35 17.24 1.13
CA ARG A 73 -0.31 16.25 1.43
C ARG A 73 -0.13 16.09 2.94
N ALA A 74 -0.06 17.18 3.69
CA ALA A 74 0.08 17.13 5.15
C ALA A 74 -1.13 16.47 5.83
N GLU A 75 -2.35 16.76 5.37
CA GLU A 75 -3.57 16.14 5.89
C GLU A 75 -3.60 14.62 5.62
N LEU A 76 -3.33 14.19 4.39
CA LEU A 76 -3.25 12.76 4.07
C LEU A 76 -2.10 12.08 4.82
N GLY A 77 -0.94 12.72 4.92
CA GLY A 77 0.23 12.18 5.63
C GLY A 77 -0.06 11.92 7.11
N ARG A 78 -0.87 12.77 7.77
CA ARG A 78 -1.32 12.54 9.16
C ARG A 78 -2.19 11.28 9.31
N LEU A 79 -2.93 10.90 8.26
CA LEU A 79 -3.74 9.67 8.27
C LEU A 79 -2.89 8.43 7.97
N VAL A 80 -1.92 8.53 7.06
CA VAL A 80 -1.11 7.39 6.61
C VAL A 80 -0.03 7.03 7.62
N LYS A 81 0.65 8.02 8.22
CA LYS A 81 1.76 7.79 9.17
C LYS A 81 1.46 6.84 10.34
N PRO A 82 0.31 6.94 11.06
CA PRO A 82 0.01 5.97 12.10
C PRO A 82 -0.27 4.56 11.55
N LEU A 83 -0.84 4.45 10.34
CA LEU A 83 -1.04 3.15 9.68
C LEU A 83 0.31 2.51 9.30
N ASP A 84 1.25 3.30 8.77
CA ASP A 84 2.61 2.86 8.46
C ASP A 84 3.31 2.30 9.72
N ALA A 85 3.16 2.97 10.87
CA ALA A 85 3.71 2.51 12.15
C ALA A 85 3.09 1.17 12.61
N VAL A 86 1.78 1.00 12.47
CA VAL A 86 1.11 -0.27 12.80
C VAL A 86 1.54 -1.36 11.83
N PHE A 87 1.62 -1.07 10.53
CA PHE A 87 2.10 -2.00 9.52
C PHE A 87 3.52 -2.46 9.83
N LEU A 88 4.44 -1.53 10.14
CA LEU A 88 5.81 -1.85 10.53
C LEU A 88 5.85 -2.76 11.76
N ARG A 89 5.03 -2.50 12.78
CA ARG A 89 4.99 -3.30 14.01
C ARG A 89 4.41 -4.70 13.78
N ARG A 90 3.43 -4.83 12.87
CA ARG A 90 2.67 -6.06 12.68
C ARG A 90 3.19 -6.94 11.55
N THR A 91 4.09 -6.47 10.70
CA THR A 91 4.67 -7.24 9.60
C THR A 91 6.14 -7.56 9.89
N LEU A 92 6.58 -8.76 9.49
CA LEU A 92 7.96 -9.17 9.68
C LEU A 92 8.87 -8.64 8.56
N PRO A 93 10.13 -8.28 8.86
CA PRO A 93 11.13 -8.05 7.81
C PRO A 93 11.28 -9.28 6.90
N ASP A 94 11.41 -9.06 5.59
CA ASP A 94 11.69 -10.14 4.64
C ASP A 94 13.19 -10.51 4.65
N PRO A 95 13.58 -11.74 5.03
CA PRO A 95 14.98 -12.17 5.00
C PRO A 95 15.51 -12.33 3.56
N PHE A 96 14.64 -12.40 2.55
CA PHE A 96 14.98 -12.62 1.15
C PHE A 96 14.91 -11.34 0.29
N THR A 97 14.90 -10.16 0.92
CA THR A 97 14.84 -8.87 0.21
C THR A 97 15.89 -8.73 -0.89
N HIS A 98 17.09 -9.26 -0.68
CA HIS A 98 18.18 -9.26 -1.67
C HIS A 98 17.80 -9.91 -3.02
N ARG A 99 16.79 -10.80 -3.05
CA ARG A 99 16.32 -11.47 -4.27
C ARG A 99 15.24 -10.66 -5.01
N ARG A 100 14.69 -9.61 -4.42
CA ARG A 100 13.52 -8.84 -4.92
C ARG A 100 13.88 -7.39 -5.28
N GLN A 101 14.98 -7.23 -6.01
CA GLN A 101 15.73 -5.98 -6.15
C GLN A 101 14.90 -4.74 -6.57
N TRP A 102 13.97 -4.87 -7.52
CA TRP A 102 13.23 -3.71 -8.03
C TRP A 102 12.11 -3.20 -7.11
N ARG A 103 11.46 -4.09 -6.33
CA ARG A 103 10.39 -3.67 -5.39
C ARG A 103 10.93 -3.20 -4.05
N THR A 104 12.13 -3.63 -3.66
CA THR A 104 12.73 -3.28 -2.35
C THR A 104 13.20 -1.84 -2.19
N GLN A 105 13.10 -1.02 -3.24
CA GLN A 105 13.31 0.43 -3.13
C GLN A 105 12.30 1.07 -2.15
N PHE A 106 11.09 0.51 -2.05
CA PHE A 106 10.11 0.92 -1.07
C PHE A 106 10.17 0.04 0.18
N TRP A 107 10.12 0.67 1.36
CA TRP A 107 10.31 -0.04 2.63
C TRP A 107 9.20 -1.06 2.93
N TRP A 108 7.96 -0.84 2.45
CA TRP A 108 6.85 -1.78 2.67
C TRP A 108 6.98 -3.07 1.86
N TYR A 109 7.76 -3.07 0.78
CA TYR A 109 8.15 -4.28 0.05
C TYR A 109 9.34 -5.02 0.68
N ARG A 110 9.97 -4.45 1.72
CA ARG A 110 10.94 -5.15 2.57
C ARG A 110 10.28 -5.96 3.68
N ARG A 111 8.96 -6.15 3.61
CA ARG A 111 8.17 -6.95 4.54
C ARG A 111 7.79 -8.29 3.91
N LEU A 112 7.87 -9.33 4.73
CA LEU A 112 7.59 -10.70 4.35
C LEU A 112 6.13 -10.83 3.95
N ALA A 113 5.88 -11.29 2.74
CA ALA A 113 4.57 -11.52 2.17
C ALA A 113 4.35 -13.01 1.93
N GLU A 114 3.09 -13.43 2.05
CA GLU A 114 2.66 -14.74 1.59
C GLU A 114 2.58 -14.70 0.06
N ARG A 115 3.16 -15.72 -0.58
CA ARG A 115 3.11 -15.88 -2.03
C ARG A 115 1.70 -16.35 -2.40
N SER A 116 1.09 -15.75 -3.41
CA SER A 116 -0.14 -16.28 -3.98
C SER A 116 0.08 -17.71 -4.48
N GLU A 117 -0.86 -18.61 -4.22
CA GLU A 117 -0.81 -20.02 -4.65
C GLU A 117 -0.78 -20.21 -6.18
N TRP A 118 -0.96 -19.12 -6.94
CA TRP A 118 -0.97 -19.08 -8.40
C TRP A 118 0.33 -18.51 -9.03
N GLY A 119 1.42 -18.44 -8.26
CA GLY A 119 2.72 -17.87 -8.68
C GLY A 119 3.88 -18.87 -8.73
#